data_AF-D8TSN2-F1
#
_entry.id   AF-D8TSN2-F1
#
_cell.length_a   1.000
_cell.length_b   1.000
_cell.length_c   1.000
_cell.angle_alpha   90.00
_cell.angle_beta   90.00
_cell.angle_gamma   90.00
#
_symmetry.space_group_name_H-M   'P 1'
#
loop_
_entity.id
_entity.type
_entity.pdbx_description
1 polymer ?
#
loop_
_entity_poly.entity_id
_entity_poly.type
_entity_poly.pdbx_seq_one_letter_code
_entity_poly.pdbx_strand_id
1 'polypeptide(L)' 'QVENCNANLDSAPKTHQRFRLCNKHIKAPVILVDGIAQRFCQQCSRFHPLADFDGLNR' A
#
# COMPACT_ATOMS: atom_id res chain seq x y z
N GLN A 1 -5.17 1.33 8.38
CA GLN A 1 -5.75 2.13 7.27
C GLN A 1 -4.70 3.14 6.89
N VAL A 2 -4.43 3.37 5.60
CA VAL A 2 -3.37 4.34 5.20
C VAL A 2 -3.72 5.70 5.78
N GLU A 3 -2.74 6.35 6.41
CA GLU A 3 -2.95 7.66 7.03
C GLU A 3 -3.45 8.65 5.97
N ASN A 4 -4.50 9.40 6.32
CA ASN A 4 -5.19 10.34 5.42
C ASN A 4 -5.91 9.72 4.20
N CYS A 5 -6.16 8.40 4.17
CA CYS A 5 -6.95 7.79 3.11
C CYS A 5 -8.44 7.67 3.50
N ASN A 6 -9.28 8.53 2.93
CA ASN A 6 -10.75 8.48 3.00
C ASN A 6 -11.40 7.95 1.69
N ALA A 7 -10.65 7.18 0.91
CA ALA A 7 -11.17 6.63 -0.33
C ALA A 7 -12.30 5.62 -0.06
N ASN A 8 -13.41 5.77 -0.78
CA ASN A 8 -14.51 4.82 -0.71
C ASN A 8 -14.08 3.48 -1.35
N LEU A 9 -14.13 2.40 -0.57
CA LEU A 9 -13.76 1.05 -1.01
C LEU A 9 -14.98 0.15 -1.27
N ASP A 10 -16.19 0.68 -1.07
CA ASP A 10 -17.44 -0.09 -1.15
C ASP A 10 -17.64 -0.72 -2.53
N SER A 11 -17.31 0.02 -3.59
CA SER A 11 -17.30 -0.49 -4.98
C SER A 11 -15.92 -0.91 -5.50
N ALA A 12 -14.91 -1.01 -4.62
CA ALA A 12 -13.56 -1.38 -5.03
C ALA A 12 -13.38 -2.91 -5.17
N PRO A 13 -12.38 -3.38 -5.95
CA PRO A 13 -12.11 -4.82 -6.07
C PRO A 13 -11.82 -5.46 -4.70
N LYS A 14 -12.13 -6.76 -4.54
CA LYS A 14 -11.94 -7.49 -3.27
C LYS A 14 -10.54 -7.34 -2.64
N THR A 15 -9.48 -7.21 -3.43
CA THR A 15 -8.11 -6.94 -2.96
C THR A 15 -8.01 -5.60 -2.23
N HIS A 16 -8.62 -4.55 -2.76
CA HIS A 16 -8.64 -3.21 -2.18
C HIS A 16 -9.40 -3.21 -0.84
N GLN A 17 -10.56 -3.88 -0.80
CA GLN A 17 -11.35 -4.04 0.42
C GLN A 17 -10.60 -4.85 1.48
N ARG A 18 -9.95 -5.96 1.08
CA ARG A 18 -9.18 -6.83 1.98
C ARG A 18 -8.03 -6.10 2.66
N PHE A 19 -7.26 -5.31 1.91
CA PHE A 19 -6.11 -4.57 2.44
C PHE A 19 -6.44 -3.14 2.87
N ARG A 20 -7.71 -2.72 2.73
CA ARG A 20 -8.19 -1.36 2.93
C ARG A 20 -7.33 -0.32 2.19
N LEU A 21 -6.94 -0.63 0.96
CA LEU A 21 -6.16 0.22 0.07
C LEU A 21 -7.02 0.70 -1.08
N CYS A 22 -6.90 1.97 -1.43
CA CYS A 22 -7.54 2.48 -2.64
C CYS A 22 -6.68 2.24 -3.89
N ASN A 23 -7.26 2.43 -5.07
CA ASN A 23 -6.55 2.20 -6.34
C ASN A 23 -5.30 3.09 -6.51
N LYS A 24 -5.25 4.24 -5.81
CA LYS A 24 -4.05 5.07 -5.74
C LYS A 24 -2.99 4.43 -4.85
N HIS A 25 -3.33 4.04 -3.62
CA HIS A 25 -2.39 3.47 -2.66
C HIS A 25 -1.87 2.08 -3.04
N ILE A 26 -2.67 1.26 -3.72
CA ILE A 26 -2.22 -0.06 -4.20
C ILE A 26 -1.16 0.04 -5.31
N LYS A 27 -1.12 1.19 -6.02
CA LYS A 27 -0.17 1.50 -7.09
C LYS A 27 0.90 2.52 -6.64
N ALA A 28 0.73 3.08 -5.45
CA ALA A 28 1.63 4.11 -4.96
C ALA A 28 3.02 3.51 -4.71
N PRO A 29 4.09 4.22 -5.09
CA PRO A 29 5.44 3.79 -4.77
C PRO A 29 5.69 3.80 -3.25
N VAL A 30 5.03 4.71 -2.53
CA VAL A 30 5.14 4.92 -1.09
C VAL A 30 3.75 5.11 -0.49
N ILE A 31 3.48 4.45 0.65
CA ILE A 31 2.32 4.68 1.50
C ILE A 31 2.78 4.79 2.96
N LEU A 32 2.13 5.66 3.73
CA LEU A 32 2.39 5.79 5.16
C LEU A 32 1.34 4.99 5.93
N VAL A 33 1.78 3.97 6.66
CA VAL A 33 0.92 3.13 7.50
C VAL A 33 1.51 3.14 8.90
N ASP A 34 0.75 3.67 9.86
CA ASP A 34 1.18 3.81 11.25
C ASP A 34 2.52 4.58 11.38
N GLY A 35 2.71 5.65 10.61
CA GLY A 35 3.96 6.42 10.55
C GLY A 35 5.13 5.75 9.83
N ILE A 36 4.96 4.53 9.29
CA ILE A 36 6.01 3.79 8.59
C ILE A 36 5.78 3.88 7.08
N ALA A 37 6.81 4.30 6.35
CA ALA A 37 6.79 4.34 4.90
C ALA A 37 6.99 2.93 4.32
N GLN A 38 5.93 2.40 3.71
CA GLN A 38 5.88 1.07 3.13
C GLN A 38 5.40 1.13 1.68
N ARG A 39 5.54 0.03 0.95
CA ARG A 39 5.02 -0.16 -0.40
C ARG A 39 4.24 -1.47 -0.45
N PHE A 40 3.08 -1.44 -1.11
CA PHE A 40 2.31 -2.65 -1.35
C PHE A 40 2.82 -3.37 -2.59
N CYS A 41 3.28 -4.62 -2.43
CA CYS A 41 3.66 -5.48 -3.53
C CYS A 41 2.41 -6.17 -4.09
N GLN A 42 2.02 -5.85 -5.32
CA GLN A 42 0.86 -6.46 -5.99
C GLN A 42 1.03 -7.95 -6.26
N GLN A 43 2.28 -8.40 -6.49
CA GLN A 43 2.59 -9.81 -6.74
C GLN A 43 2.48 -10.64 -5.45
N CYS A 44 3.04 -10.13 -4.35
CA CYS A 44 3.03 -10.82 -3.06
C CYS A 44 1.75 -10.57 -2.25
N SER A 45 0.95 -9.57 -2.64
CA SER A 45 -0.18 -9.06 -1.85
C SER A 45 0.22 -8.75 -0.39
N ARG A 46 1.41 -8.15 -0.21
CA ARG A 46 2.02 -7.84 1.09
C ARG A 46 2.63 -6.44 1.10
N PHE A 47 2.68 -5.84 2.29
CA PHE A 47 3.41 -4.61 2.53
C PHE A 47 4.88 -4.94 2.78
N HIS A 48 5.77 -4.25 2.07
CA HIS A 48 7.20 -4.27 2.33
C HIS A 48 7.65 -2.86 2.69
N PRO A 49 8.63 -2.68 3.60
CA PRO A 49 9.26 -1.38 3.78
C PRO A 49 9.91 -0.92 2.47
N LEU A 50 9.99 0.39 2.27
CA LEU A 50 10.60 0.94 1.05
C LEU A 50 12.06 0.55 0.88
N ALA A 51 12.76 0.31 1.99
CA ALA A 51 14.15 -0.17 2.00
C ALA A 51 14.33 -1.48 1.21
N ASP A 52 13.32 -2.35 1.16
CA ASP A 52 13.34 -3.59 0.35
C ASP A 52 13.12 -3.33 -1.15
N PHE A 53 12.53 -2.19 -1.51
CA PHE A 53 12.15 -1.87 -2.89
C PHE A 53 13.14 -0.95 -3.61
N ASP A 54 13.76 0.00 -2.91
CA ASP A 54 14.69 0.98 -3.51
C ASP A 54 16.08 0.41 -3.83
N GLY A 55 16.33 -0.88 -3.54
CA GLY A 55 17.62 -1.50 -3.84
C GLY A 55 18.80 -0.86 -3.11
N LEU A 56 18.55 0.00 -2.11
CA LEU A 56 19.56 0.62 -1.22
C LEU A 56 20.34 -0.42 -0.39
N ASN A 57 19.98 -1.69 -0.49
CA ASN A 57 20.85 -2.82 -0.18
C ASN A 57 21.62 -3.27 -1.45
N ARG A 58 22.46 -2.40 -2.02
CA ARG A 58 23.59 -2.82 -2.87
C ARG A 58 24.70 -1.78 -2.93
#